data_AF-A0A1J3EF13-F1
#
_entry.id   AF-A0A1J3EF13-F1
#
_cell.length_a   1.000
_cell.length_b   1.000
_cell.length_c   1.000
_cell.angle_alpha   90.00
_cell.angle_beta   90.00
_cell.angle_gamma   90.00
#
_symmetry.space_group_name_H-M   'P 1'
#
loop_
_entity.id
_entity.type
_entity.pdbx_description
1 polymer ?
#
loop_
_entity_poly.entity_id
_entity_poly.type
_entity_poly.pdbx_seq_one_letter_code
_entity_poly.pdbx_strand_id
1 'polypeptide(L)'
;LIPDKANLGFRFPCDGPGRGGTCQVSAWDHVFLGLFWMYNAISVVIFHFSWKMQSDVWGSISDQGVVTHITGGNFAQSSITINGWLRDFLWAQASQVIQSYGSSLSAYGLFFLGAHFVWAFSLMFLFSGRGYWQELIE
;
A
#
# COMPACT_ATOMS: atom_id res chain seq x y z
N LEU A 1 16.52 12.39 24.58
CA LEU A 1 17.24 13.23 23.59
C LEU A 1 16.86 14.71 23.71
N ILE A 2 15.56 15.06 23.74
CA ILE A 2 15.08 16.45 23.85
C ILE A 2 14.20 16.56 25.11
N PRO A 3 14.74 17.08 26.24
CA PRO A 3 14.01 17.14 27.52
C PRO A 3 12.83 18.12 27.51
N ASP A 4 12.91 19.18 26.73
CA ASP A 4 11.96 20.29 26.65
C ASP A 4 11.05 20.20 25.41
N LYS A 5 10.87 18.99 24.87
CA LYS A 5 10.09 18.75 23.63
C LYS A 5 8.70 19.38 23.64
N ALA A 6 8.05 19.43 24.80
CA ALA A 6 6.73 20.04 24.96
C ALA A 6 6.69 21.52 24.54
N ASN A 7 7.79 22.26 24.72
CA ASN A 7 7.89 23.67 24.36
C ASN A 7 7.99 23.89 22.84
N LEU A 8 8.47 22.89 22.09
CA LEU A 8 8.51 22.91 20.62
C LEU A 8 7.14 22.67 19.99
N GLY A 9 6.14 22.26 20.80
CA GLY A 9 4.77 22.02 20.39
C GLY A 9 4.54 20.66 19.73
N PHE A 10 3.32 20.46 19.19
CA PHE A 10 2.91 19.18 18.61
C PHE A 10 3.54 18.89 17.25
N ARG A 11 3.72 19.94 16.41
CA ARG A 11 4.16 19.83 15.02
C ARG A 11 5.36 20.73 14.75
N PHE A 12 6.54 20.11 14.66
CA PHE A 12 7.79 20.75 14.30
C PHE A 12 8.72 19.70 13.63
N PRO A 13 9.58 20.09 12.68
CA PRO A 13 10.30 19.12 11.84
C PRO A 13 11.50 18.44 12.54
N CYS A 14 12.21 19.18 13.39
CA CYS A 14 13.39 18.74 14.14
C CYS A 14 13.79 19.77 15.20
N ASP A 15 14.73 19.42 16.07
CA ASP A 15 15.47 20.33 16.97
C ASP A 15 16.93 20.47 16.49
N GLY A 16 17.09 20.74 15.19
CA GLY A 16 18.38 20.95 14.52
C GLY A 16 19.23 19.69 14.27
N PRO A 17 20.39 19.85 13.60
CA PRO A 17 21.29 18.75 13.24
C PRO A 17 22.19 18.26 14.39
N GLY A 18 22.16 18.95 15.54
CA GLY A 18 22.92 18.57 16.72
C GLY A 18 22.49 17.21 17.31
N ARG A 19 23.24 16.71 18.28
CA ARG A 19 22.95 15.44 18.99
C ARG A 19 22.85 14.21 18.07
N GLY A 20 23.55 14.22 16.94
CA GLY A 20 23.52 13.15 15.93
C GLY A 20 22.36 13.25 14.94
N GLY A 21 21.58 14.34 14.98
CA GLY A 21 20.39 14.55 14.16
C GLY A 21 19.11 14.28 14.94
N THR A 22 18.15 15.22 14.86
CA THR A 22 16.88 15.14 15.61
C THR A 22 15.64 15.23 14.70
N CYS A 23 15.78 14.77 13.46
CA CYS A 23 14.68 14.73 12.51
C CYS A 23 13.53 13.86 13.03
N GLN A 24 12.29 14.27 12.75
CA GLN A 24 11.08 13.47 12.97
C GLN A 24 10.80 13.07 14.44
N VAL A 25 11.21 13.91 15.38
CA VAL A 25 11.00 13.68 16.82
C VAL A 25 9.64 14.14 17.33
N SER A 26 8.86 14.90 16.55
CA SER A 26 7.57 15.45 16.99
C SER A 26 6.46 14.40 17.01
N ALA A 27 5.39 14.67 17.75
CA ALA A 27 4.23 13.77 17.75
C ALA A 27 3.54 13.72 16.38
N TRP A 28 3.55 14.83 15.63
CA TRP A 28 3.06 14.87 14.26
C TRP A 28 3.83 13.91 13.34
N ASP A 29 5.16 13.83 13.47
CA ASP A 29 5.97 12.91 12.67
C ASP A 29 5.71 11.43 13.02
N HIS A 30 5.33 11.15 14.27
CA HIS A 30 4.92 9.80 14.66
C HIS A 30 3.56 9.43 14.04
N VAL A 31 2.63 10.38 13.95
CA VAL A 31 1.38 10.17 13.19
C VAL A 31 1.70 9.92 11.71
N PHE A 32 2.60 10.72 11.12
CA PHE A 32 3.06 10.54 9.74
C PHE A 32 3.61 9.12 9.50
N LEU A 33 4.54 8.63 10.33
CA LEU A 33 5.07 7.27 10.22
C LEU A 33 3.98 6.21 10.48
N GLY A 34 3.09 6.47 11.44
CA GLY A 34 1.97 5.60 11.77
C GLY A 34 1.01 5.40 10.60
N LEU A 35 0.82 6.40 9.75
CA LEU A 35 -0.03 6.28 8.55
C LEU A 35 0.52 5.26 7.54
N PHE A 36 1.84 5.19 7.34
CA PHE A 36 2.44 4.16 6.46
C PHE A 36 2.26 2.75 7.02
N TRP A 37 2.42 2.60 8.34
CA TRP A 37 2.21 1.32 9.01
C TRP A 37 0.75 0.89 8.97
N MET A 38 -0.17 1.83 9.17
CA MET A 38 -1.60 1.58 9.03
C MET A 38 -1.95 1.17 7.60
N TYR A 39 -1.43 1.87 6.59
CA TYR A 39 -1.58 1.49 5.18
C TYR A 39 -1.09 0.06 4.92
N ASN A 40 0.11 -0.29 5.40
CA ASN A 40 0.67 -1.63 5.24
C ASN A 40 -0.21 -2.71 5.90
N ALA A 41 -0.60 -2.49 7.16
CA ALA A 41 -1.42 -3.44 7.92
C ALA A 41 -2.79 -3.67 7.27
N ILE A 42 -3.49 -2.59 6.91
CA ILE A 42 -4.81 -2.69 6.28
C ILE A 42 -4.70 -3.36 4.90
N SER A 43 -3.67 -3.03 4.11
CA SER A 43 -3.43 -3.64 2.79
C SER A 43 -3.32 -5.17 2.88
N VAL A 44 -2.56 -5.68 3.85
CA VAL A 44 -2.42 -7.14 4.05
C VAL A 44 -3.75 -7.76 4.50
N VAL A 45 -4.52 -7.09 5.36
CA VAL A 45 -5.84 -7.58 5.81
C VAL A 45 -6.81 -7.71 4.64
N ILE A 46 -6.90 -6.70 3.77
CA ILE A 46 -7.82 -6.75 2.62
C ILE A 46 -7.34 -7.76 1.56
N PHE A 47 -6.04 -7.94 1.37
CA PHE A 47 -5.49 -8.97 0.47
C PHE A 47 -5.79 -10.38 0.99
N HIS A 48 -5.59 -10.61 2.29
CA HIS A 48 -5.97 -11.86 2.94
C HIS A 48 -7.45 -12.17 2.76
N PHE A 49 -8.32 -11.20 3.05
CA PHE A 49 -9.76 -11.36 2.87
C PHE A 49 -10.11 -11.69 1.42
N SER A 50 -9.63 -10.88 0.46
CA SER A 50 -9.92 -11.06 -0.96
C SER A 50 -9.53 -12.44 -1.46
N TRP A 51 -8.30 -12.88 -1.17
CA TRP A 51 -7.82 -14.16 -1.67
C TRP A 51 -8.49 -15.34 -0.98
N LYS A 52 -8.65 -15.30 0.36
CA LYS A 52 -9.28 -16.38 1.12
C LYS A 52 -10.72 -16.60 0.67
N MET A 53 -11.47 -15.53 0.46
CA MET A 53 -12.86 -15.62 0.00
C MET A 53 -12.96 -16.20 -1.41
N GLN A 54 -12.14 -15.75 -2.36
CA GLN A 54 -12.18 -16.27 -3.74
C GLN A 54 -11.67 -17.72 -3.86
N SER A 55 -10.75 -18.12 -2.99
CA SER A 55 -10.14 -19.44 -3.06
C SER A 55 -10.97 -20.53 -2.41
N ASP A 56 -11.58 -20.25 -1.26
CA ASP A 56 -12.16 -21.27 -0.39
C ASP A 56 -13.62 -21.01 0.00
N VAL A 57 -14.25 -19.93 -0.46
CA VAL A 57 -15.63 -19.58 -0.08
C VAL A 57 -16.51 -19.32 -1.29
N TRP A 58 -16.20 -18.30 -2.08
CA TRP A 58 -16.96 -17.91 -3.25
C TRP A 58 -16.71 -18.85 -4.42
N GLY A 59 -17.76 -19.10 -5.21
CA GLY A 59 -17.74 -20.05 -6.31
C GLY A 59 -19.13 -20.27 -6.88
N SER A 60 -19.25 -21.17 -7.84
CA SER A 60 -20.52 -21.69 -8.34
C SER A 60 -20.81 -23.08 -7.79
N ILE A 61 -22.09 -23.46 -7.76
CA ILE A 61 -22.55 -24.77 -7.31
C ILE A 61 -23.17 -25.46 -8.52
N SER A 62 -22.77 -26.69 -8.82
CA SER A 62 -23.37 -27.49 -9.88
C SER A 62 -24.70 -28.09 -9.45
N ASP A 63 -25.49 -28.61 -10.39
CA ASP A 63 -26.76 -29.30 -10.12
C ASP A 63 -26.59 -30.54 -9.21
N GLN A 64 -25.37 -31.07 -9.10
CA GLN A 64 -24.99 -32.18 -8.21
C GLN A 64 -24.51 -31.72 -6.83
N GLY A 65 -24.55 -30.41 -6.53
CA GLY A 65 -24.10 -29.84 -5.27
C GLY A 65 -22.58 -29.69 -5.12
N VAL A 66 -21.81 -29.87 -6.20
CA VAL A 66 -20.34 -29.71 -6.17
C VAL A 66 -20.00 -28.22 -6.27
N VAL A 67 -19.18 -27.73 -5.34
CA VAL A 67 -18.72 -26.34 -5.31
C VAL A 67 -17.44 -26.18 -6.14
N THR A 68 -17.44 -25.21 -7.05
CA THR A 68 -16.25 -24.81 -7.82
C THR A 68 -15.87 -23.38 -7.42
N HIS A 69 -14.80 -23.23 -6.64
CA HIS A 69 -14.32 -21.93 -6.18
C HIS A 69 -13.67 -21.10 -7.30
N ILE A 70 -13.71 -19.77 -7.18
CA ILE A 70 -13.21 -18.83 -8.20
C ILE A 70 -11.73 -19.09 -8.52
N THR A 71 -10.89 -19.33 -7.51
CA THR A 71 -9.46 -19.65 -7.70
C THR A 71 -9.10 -21.09 -7.32
N GLY A 72 -10.09 -21.98 -7.22
CA GLY A 72 -9.89 -23.43 -7.10
C GLY A 72 -9.09 -23.89 -5.86
N GLY A 73 -9.28 -23.27 -4.70
CA GLY A 73 -8.65 -23.72 -3.44
C GLY A 73 -7.13 -23.57 -3.39
N ASN A 74 -6.54 -22.69 -4.22
CA ASN A 74 -5.09 -22.48 -4.27
C ASN A 74 -4.48 -21.80 -3.02
N PHE A 75 -5.28 -21.24 -2.11
CA PHE A 75 -4.79 -20.45 -0.97
C PHE A 75 -3.90 -21.27 -0.03
N ALA A 76 -4.26 -22.53 0.24
CA ALA A 76 -3.56 -23.36 1.22
C ALA A 76 -2.07 -23.61 0.88
N GLN A 77 -1.74 -23.72 -0.41
CA GLN A 77 -0.36 -23.99 -0.85
C GLN A 77 0.36 -22.73 -1.33
N SER A 78 -0.35 -21.74 -1.86
CA SER A 78 0.27 -20.55 -2.41
C SER A 78 0.48 -19.44 -1.37
N SER A 79 -0.43 -19.26 -0.41
CA SER A 79 -0.37 -18.13 0.55
C SER A 79 0.75 -18.24 1.60
N ILE A 80 1.40 -19.40 1.70
CA ILE A 80 2.52 -19.62 2.63
C ILE A 80 3.86 -19.08 2.11
N THR A 81 3.91 -18.55 0.88
CA THR A 81 5.13 -17.94 0.31
C THR A 81 4.83 -16.59 -0.31
N ILE A 82 5.76 -15.63 -0.19
CA ILE A 82 5.65 -14.32 -0.85
C ILE A 82 5.54 -14.47 -2.38
N ASN A 83 6.22 -15.47 -2.96
CA ASN A 83 6.11 -15.75 -4.38
C ASN A 83 4.69 -16.17 -4.79
N GLY A 84 3.98 -16.95 -3.96
CA GLY A 84 2.58 -17.28 -4.20
C GLY A 84 1.68 -16.05 -4.12
N TRP A 85 1.89 -15.15 -3.16
CA TRP A 85 1.18 -13.86 -3.12
C TRP A 85 1.42 -13.02 -4.38
N LEU A 86 2.66 -12.99 -4.89
CA LEU A 86 2.98 -12.27 -6.11
C LEU A 86 2.35 -12.91 -7.35
N ARG A 87 2.50 -14.23 -7.53
CA ARG A 87 2.11 -14.94 -8.75
C ARG A 87 0.61 -15.25 -8.80
N ASP A 88 0.08 -15.88 -7.76
CA ASP A 88 -1.26 -16.48 -7.78
C ASP A 88 -2.35 -15.52 -7.30
N PHE A 89 -1.96 -14.45 -6.62
CA PHE A 89 -2.87 -13.38 -6.20
C PHE A 89 -2.64 -12.12 -7.03
N LEU A 90 -1.54 -11.39 -6.81
CA LEU A 90 -1.33 -10.07 -7.44
C LEU A 90 -1.27 -10.15 -8.96
N TRP A 91 -0.42 -11.01 -9.52
CA TRP A 91 -0.24 -11.13 -10.96
C TRP A 91 -1.49 -11.73 -11.64
N ALA A 92 -1.98 -12.87 -11.13
CA ALA A 92 -3.11 -13.56 -11.74
C ALA A 92 -4.40 -12.71 -11.70
N GLN A 93 -4.71 -12.07 -10.56
CA GLN A 93 -5.94 -11.28 -10.39
C GLN A 93 -5.83 -9.84 -10.91
N ALA A 94 -4.62 -9.37 -11.28
CA ALA A 94 -4.48 -8.12 -12.01
C ALA A 94 -4.89 -8.23 -13.49
N SER A 95 -5.05 -9.45 -14.03
CA SER A 95 -5.38 -9.67 -15.44
C SER A 95 -6.65 -8.93 -15.88
N GLN A 96 -7.68 -8.87 -15.04
CA GLN A 96 -8.93 -8.17 -15.33
C GLN A 96 -8.74 -6.65 -15.46
N VAL A 97 -7.95 -6.03 -14.57
CA VAL A 97 -7.77 -4.57 -14.57
C VAL A 97 -6.89 -4.12 -15.74
N ILE A 98 -5.86 -4.89 -16.10
CA ILE A 98 -4.95 -4.53 -17.20
C ILE A 98 -5.53 -4.81 -18.59
N GLN A 99 -6.48 -5.74 -18.71
CA GLN A 99 -7.17 -6.05 -19.96
C GLN A 99 -8.52 -5.31 -20.11
N SER A 100 -8.81 -4.35 -19.23
CA SER A 100 -10.12 -3.65 -19.20
C SER A 100 -10.31 -2.61 -20.30
N TYR A 101 -9.28 -2.27 -21.07
CA TYR A 101 -9.33 -1.23 -22.10
C TYR A 101 -10.31 -1.61 -23.22
N GLY A 102 -11.13 -0.65 -23.66
CA GLY A 102 -12.18 -0.91 -24.65
C GLY A 102 -13.43 -1.61 -24.10
N SER A 103 -13.52 -1.81 -22.77
CA SER A 103 -14.71 -2.34 -22.09
C SER A 103 -15.39 -1.29 -21.19
N SER A 104 -16.55 -1.63 -20.65
CA SER A 104 -17.23 -0.85 -19.60
C SER A 104 -16.42 -0.71 -18.31
N LEU A 105 -15.38 -1.54 -18.11
CA LEU A 105 -14.48 -1.50 -16.96
C LEU A 105 -13.21 -0.67 -17.20
N SER A 106 -13.05 -0.07 -18.38
CA SER A 106 -11.84 0.69 -18.77
C SER A 106 -11.45 1.80 -17.81
N ALA A 107 -12.42 2.43 -17.15
CA ALA A 107 -12.16 3.43 -16.11
C ALA A 107 -11.32 2.87 -14.95
N TYR A 108 -11.54 1.61 -14.54
CA TYR A 108 -10.73 0.98 -13.49
C TYR A 108 -9.27 0.81 -13.92
N GLY A 109 -9.01 0.48 -15.19
CA GLY A 109 -7.66 0.43 -15.75
C GLY A 109 -6.96 1.80 -15.74
N LEU A 110 -7.69 2.87 -16.07
CA LEU A 110 -7.15 4.24 -16.01
C LEU A 110 -6.84 4.67 -14.57
N PHE A 111 -7.73 4.42 -13.62
CA PHE A 111 -7.49 4.71 -12.20
C PHE A 111 -6.34 3.87 -11.64
N PHE A 112 -6.19 2.62 -12.07
CA PHE A 112 -5.07 1.77 -11.67
C PHE A 112 -3.73 2.42 -12.04
N LEU A 113 -3.56 2.86 -13.29
CA LEU A 113 -2.34 3.56 -13.71
C LEU A 113 -2.17 4.92 -13.03
N GLY A 114 -3.26 5.70 -12.89
CA GLY A 114 -3.23 6.98 -12.21
C GLY A 114 -2.79 6.86 -10.75
N ALA A 115 -3.26 5.84 -10.03
CA ALA A 115 -2.84 5.56 -8.66
C ALA A 115 -1.34 5.20 -8.57
N HIS A 116 -0.82 4.38 -9.50
CA HIS A 116 0.61 4.07 -9.56
C HIS A 116 1.46 5.32 -9.80
N PHE A 117 1.01 6.20 -10.67
CA PHE A 117 1.68 7.48 -10.92
C PHE A 117 1.72 8.34 -9.66
N VAL A 118 0.59 8.54 -8.97
CA VAL A 118 0.54 9.34 -7.73
C VAL A 118 1.39 8.73 -6.63
N TRP A 119 1.38 7.39 -6.49
CA TRP A 119 2.24 6.69 -5.54
C TRP A 119 3.71 6.98 -5.82
N ALA A 120 4.17 6.82 -7.06
CA ALA A 120 5.56 7.10 -7.43
C ALA A 120 5.92 8.57 -7.27
N PHE A 121 5.00 9.48 -7.62
CA PHE A 121 5.18 10.92 -7.47
C PHE A 121 5.34 11.33 -6.01
N SER A 122 4.64 10.67 -5.08
CA SER A 122 4.78 10.96 -3.64
C SER A 122 6.21 10.74 -3.12
N LEU A 123 6.94 9.77 -3.69
CA LEU A 123 8.31 9.43 -3.28
C LEU A 123 9.28 10.60 -3.49
N MET A 124 9.03 11.45 -4.49
CA MET A 124 9.82 12.65 -4.73
C MET A 124 9.87 13.54 -3.48
N PHE A 125 8.75 13.70 -2.78
CA PHE A 125 8.65 14.54 -1.58
C PHE A 125 9.17 13.81 -0.32
N LEU A 126 9.05 12.49 -0.28
CA LEU A 126 9.51 11.69 0.86
C LEU A 126 11.04 11.55 0.91
N PHE A 127 11.70 11.52 -0.24
CA PHE A 127 13.14 11.28 -0.34
C PHE A 127 13.98 12.55 -0.54
N SER A 128 13.36 13.69 -0.77
CA SER A 128 14.06 14.97 -0.93
C SER A 128 13.86 15.89 0.27
N GLY A 129 14.73 16.89 0.38
CA GLY A 129 14.63 17.95 1.39
C GLY A 129 14.34 19.30 0.76
N ARG A 130 13.67 20.19 1.50
CA ARG A 130 13.27 21.52 1.00
C ARG A 130 14.44 22.39 0.50
N GLY A 131 15.65 22.20 1.03
CA GLY A 131 16.82 23.01 0.67
C GLY A 131 17.16 22.91 -0.82
N TYR A 132 17.20 21.69 -1.35
CA TYR A 132 17.42 21.45 -2.77
C TYR A 132 16.39 22.17 -3.66
N TRP A 133 15.11 22.10 -3.29
CA TRP A 133 14.05 22.75 -4.07
C TRP A 133 14.09 24.26 -3.99
N GLN A 134 14.51 24.82 -2.85
CA GLN A 134 14.70 26.27 -2.70
C GLN A 134 15.82 26.76 -3.63
N GLU A 135 16.97 26.07 -3.62
CA GLU A 135 18.11 26.40 -4.51
C GLU A 135 17.77 26.26 -5.99
N LEU A 136 16.84 25.35 -6.36
CA LEU A 136 16.38 25.20 -7.75
C LEU A 136 15.45 26.34 -8.21
N ILE A 137 14.75 26.97 -7.27
CA ILE A 137 13.78 28.05 -7.57
C ILE A 137 14.48 29.41 -7.68
N GLU A 138 15.58 29.59 -6.96
CA GLU A 138 16.44 30.79 -7.00
C GLU A 138 17.21 30.91 -8.32
#